data_AF-A0A376UBS6-F1
#
_entry.id   AF-A0A376UBS6-F1
#
_cell.length_a   1.000
_cell.length_b   1.000
_cell.length_c   1.000
_cell.angle_alpha   90.00
_cell.angle_beta   90.00
_cell.angle_gamma   90.00
#
_symmetry.space_group_name_H-M   'P 1'
#
loop_
_entity.id
_entity.type
_entity.pdbx_description
1 polymer ?
#
loop_
_entity_poly.entity_id
_entity_poly.type
_entity_poly.pdbx_seq_one_letter_code
_entity_poly.pdbx_strand_id
1 'polypeptide(L)'
;MKKIDYKSIPKPIDSASERKKHKKEAEKLANYISFIRNNAHGDGDRKLLSDARTQAFSILRKQMQYRLHPGYIIEIRPTERQLFLLNSVFDFVNVVGDLIDRSVDKAPDTNSFLLTNKEYLYGKFGINGWQKYVRFLRAFVDAYKNSDMIYTYLPGGDNCTLSADNRIFIPILGLGLINAVNERDVIIVKQWRKHEGYRYLPCFDILKIQNKFYVKINIKKMFSSSEKTKIFYKNFLGQ
;
A
#
# COMPACT_ATOMS: atom_id res chain seq x y z
N MET A 1 18.86 -22.83 -11.51
CA MET A 1 17.94 -21.67 -11.47
C MET A 1 16.61 -22.06 -12.10
N LYS A 2 15.47 -21.90 -11.42
CA LYS A 2 14.16 -22.10 -12.07
C LYS A 2 13.83 -20.84 -12.89
N LYS A 3 13.62 -21.01 -14.20
CA LYS A 3 13.23 -19.91 -15.11
C LYS A 3 11.88 -19.33 -14.68
N ILE A 4 11.77 -18.00 -14.74
CA ILE A 4 10.50 -17.28 -14.58
C ILE A 4 9.70 -17.43 -15.87
N ASP A 5 8.42 -17.70 -15.74
CA ASP A 5 7.51 -17.77 -16.87
C ASP A 5 6.94 -16.37 -17.16
N TYR A 6 7.68 -15.61 -17.97
CA TYR A 6 7.28 -14.27 -18.37
C TYR A 6 6.00 -14.23 -19.21
N LYS A 7 5.52 -15.38 -19.74
CA LYS A 7 4.26 -15.45 -20.51
C LYS A 7 3.02 -15.37 -19.63
N SER A 8 3.12 -15.78 -18.36
CA SER A 8 2.01 -15.74 -17.39
C SER A 8 2.00 -14.49 -16.51
N ILE A 9 2.88 -13.53 -16.79
CA ILE A 9 2.95 -12.22 -16.14
C ILE A 9 2.41 -11.17 -17.13
N PRO A 10 1.59 -10.18 -16.70
CA PRO A 10 1.04 -9.13 -17.58
C PRO A 10 2.10 -8.50 -18.48
N LYS A 11 1.85 -8.22 -19.76
CA LYS A 11 2.91 -7.73 -20.65
C LYS A 11 3.23 -6.24 -20.44
N PRO A 12 4.47 -5.80 -20.71
CA PRO A 12 4.76 -4.38 -20.86
C PRO A 12 3.99 -3.79 -22.05
N ILE A 13 3.99 -2.46 -22.17
CA ILE A 13 3.29 -1.78 -23.27
C ILE A 13 4.04 -1.97 -24.58
N ASP A 14 3.36 -2.63 -25.52
CA ASP A 14 3.92 -2.98 -26.82
C ASP A 14 3.72 -1.88 -27.88
N SER A 15 2.74 -0.97 -27.72
CA SER A 15 2.41 0.04 -28.74
C SER A 15 2.79 1.49 -28.39
N ALA A 16 3.22 2.27 -29.40
CA ALA A 16 3.56 3.68 -29.24
C ALA A 16 2.35 4.55 -28.83
N SER A 17 1.15 4.21 -29.29
CA SER A 17 -0.10 4.89 -28.94
C SER A 17 -0.44 4.74 -27.46
N GLU A 18 -0.30 3.53 -26.91
CA GLU A 18 -0.49 3.28 -25.48
C GLU A 18 0.57 3.99 -24.64
N ARG A 19 1.84 4.00 -25.06
CA ARG A 19 2.89 4.77 -24.36
C ARG A 19 2.53 6.24 -24.23
N LYS A 20 1.99 6.87 -25.30
CA LYS A 20 1.52 8.26 -25.27
C LYS A 20 0.34 8.46 -24.31
N LYS A 21 -0.60 7.52 -24.24
CA LYS A 21 -1.71 7.56 -23.27
C LYS A 21 -1.19 7.48 -21.83
N HIS A 22 -0.28 6.57 -21.55
CA HIS A 22 0.28 6.40 -20.20
C HIS A 22 1.14 7.58 -19.76
N LYS A 23 1.84 8.26 -20.69
CA LYS A 23 2.53 9.51 -20.38
C LYS A 23 1.56 10.57 -19.85
N LYS A 24 0.41 10.76 -20.52
CA LYS A 24 -0.65 11.67 -20.04
C LYS A 24 -1.24 11.24 -18.70
N GLU A 25 -1.42 9.93 -18.47
CA GLU A 25 -1.87 9.42 -17.18
C GLU A 25 -0.83 9.66 -16.07
N ALA A 26 0.47 9.58 -16.37
CA ALA A 26 1.54 9.88 -15.42
C ALA A 26 1.57 11.37 -15.03
N GLU A 27 1.34 12.27 -15.99
CA GLU A 27 1.18 13.71 -15.73
C GLU A 27 -0.04 13.98 -14.83
N LYS A 28 -1.18 13.32 -15.09
CA LYS A 28 -2.36 13.39 -14.21
C LYS A 28 -2.07 12.88 -12.80
N LEU A 29 -1.35 11.76 -12.69
CA LEU A 29 -0.95 11.20 -11.41
C LEU A 29 -0.09 12.19 -10.62
N ALA A 30 0.89 12.84 -11.26
CA ALA A 30 1.71 13.86 -10.62
C ALA A 30 0.86 15.04 -10.08
N ASN A 31 -0.14 15.48 -10.85
CA ASN A 31 -1.06 16.53 -10.40
C ASN A 31 -1.91 16.09 -9.18
N TYR A 32 -2.43 14.86 -9.19
CA TYR A 32 -3.16 14.34 -8.03
C TYR A 32 -2.25 14.24 -6.79
N ILE A 33 -1.02 13.75 -6.94
CA ILE A 33 -0.05 13.66 -5.83
C ILE A 33 0.28 15.05 -5.30
N SER A 34 0.51 16.01 -6.19
CA SER A 34 0.77 17.42 -5.81
C SER A 34 -0.38 17.99 -4.99
N PHE A 35 -1.62 17.81 -5.45
CA PHE A 35 -2.81 18.24 -4.71
C PHE A 35 -2.93 17.54 -3.35
N ILE A 36 -2.79 16.21 -3.30
CA ILE A 36 -2.89 15.43 -2.05
C ILE A 36 -1.85 15.88 -1.03
N ARG A 37 -0.61 16.13 -1.48
CA ARG A 37 0.50 16.57 -0.62
C ARG A 37 0.47 18.04 -0.28
N ASN A 38 -0.47 18.81 -0.82
CA ASN A 38 -0.63 20.21 -0.45
C ASN A 38 -1.02 20.35 1.03
N ASN A 39 -0.67 21.48 1.62
CA ASN A 39 -0.81 21.73 3.05
C ASN A 39 -2.24 22.15 3.41
N ALA A 40 -2.64 21.84 4.65
CA ALA A 40 -3.87 22.37 5.26
C ALA A 40 -5.18 22.06 4.52
N HIS A 41 -5.40 20.82 4.08
CA HIS A 41 -6.71 20.40 3.54
C HIS A 41 -7.79 20.56 4.60
N GLY A 42 -8.82 21.35 4.32
CA GLY A 42 -9.92 21.62 5.23
C GLY A 42 -11.06 20.61 5.09
N ASP A 43 -12.12 20.81 5.87
CA ASP A 43 -13.35 20.00 5.75
C ASP A 43 -14.00 20.11 4.36
N GLY A 44 -13.87 21.27 3.71
CA GLY A 44 -14.36 21.50 2.34
C GLY A 44 -13.64 20.66 1.27
N ASP A 45 -12.39 20.28 1.51
CA ASP A 45 -11.55 19.55 0.55
C ASP A 45 -11.71 18.03 0.66
N ARG A 46 -12.37 17.54 1.72
CA ARG A 46 -12.41 16.11 2.05
C ARG A 46 -12.87 15.23 0.89
N LYS A 47 -13.90 15.65 0.16
CA LYS A 47 -14.42 14.93 -1.00
C LYS A 47 -13.40 14.95 -2.15
N LEU A 48 -12.85 16.12 -2.47
CA LEU A 48 -11.84 16.29 -3.52
C LEU A 48 -10.59 15.45 -3.24
N LEU A 49 -10.15 15.40 -1.97
CA LEU A 49 -9.02 14.60 -1.52
C LEU A 49 -9.29 13.10 -1.70
N SER A 50 -10.47 12.64 -1.28
CA SER A 50 -10.90 11.25 -1.49
C SER A 50 -10.98 10.87 -2.98
N ASP A 51 -11.50 11.77 -3.81
CA ASP A 51 -11.60 11.57 -5.26
C ASP A 51 -10.21 11.54 -5.91
N ALA A 52 -9.32 12.48 -5.56
CA ALA A 52 -7.94 12.51 -6.03
C ALA A 52 -7.18 11.23 -5.67
N ARG A 53 -7.32 10.74 -4.43
CA ARG A 53 -6.74 9.46 -3.97
C ARG A 53 -7.25 8.28 -4.78
N THR A 54 -8.56 8.23 -5.02
CA THR A 54 -9.20 7.17 -5.81
C THR A 54 -8.67 7.17 -7.25
N GLN A 55 -8.56 8.33 -7.88
CA GLN A 55 -8.06 8.46 -9.26
C GLN A 55 -6.57 8.11 -9.34
N ALA A 56 -5.75 8.63 -8.42
CA ALA A 56 -4.33 8.32 -8.33
C ALA A 56 -4.10 6.81 -8.16
N PHE A 57 -4.87 6.16 -7.29
CA PHE A 57 -4.80 4.70 -7.12
C PHE A 57 -5.20 3.93 -8.38
N SER A 58 -6.26 4.36 -9.07
CA SER A 58 -6.70 3.73 -10.33
C SER A 58 -5.59 3.77 -11.39
N ILE A 59 -4.91 4.93 -11.53
CA ILE A 59 -3.76 5.08 -12.43
C ILE A 59 -2.61 4.16 -12.00
N LEU A 60 -2.24 4.17 -10.72
CA LEU A 60 -1.18 3.31 -10.19
C LEU A 60 -1.48 1.82 -10.44
N ARG A 61 -2.70 1.37 -10.16
CA ARG A 61 -3.10 -0.02 -10.38
C ARG A 61 -2.95 -0.42 -11.85
N LYS A 62 -3.36 0.44 -12.80
CA LYS A 62 -3.15 0.23 -14.23
C LYS A 62 -1.66 0.18 -14.58
N GLN A 63 -0.86 1.13 -14.09
CA GLN A 63 0.59 1.13 -14.32
C GLN A 63 1.24 -0.18 -13.84
N MET A 64 0.80 -0.73 -12.71
CA MET A 64 1.28 -2.03 -12.22
C MET A 64 0.88 -3.20 -13.13
N GLN A 65 -0.33 -3.17 -13.72
CA GLN A 65 -0.76 -4.15 -14.73
C GLN A 65 0.13 -4.12 -15.98
N TYR A 66 0.66 -2.95 -16.34
CA TYR A 66 1.55 -2.79 -17.48
C TYR A 66 3.04 -2.82 -17.13
N ARG A 67 3.40 -3.25 -15.91
CA ARG A 67 4.78 -3.26 -15.38
C ARG A 67 5.51 -1.91 -15.47
N LEU A 68 4.77 -0.80 -15.38
CA LEU A 68 5.33 0.55 -15.37
C LEU A 68 5.62 1.08 -13.96
N HIS A 69 5.18 0.36 -12.92
CA HIS A 69 5.34 0.77 -11.54
C HIS A 69 6.08 -0.30 -10.71
N PRO A 70 7.03 0.08 -9.84
CA PRO A 70 7.82 -0.86 -9.03
C PRO A 70 7.08 -1.32 -7.78
N GLY A 71 5.87 -1.81 -7.97
CA GLY A 71 5.04 -2.35 -6.91
C GLY A 71 3.95 -3.24 -7.51
N TYR A 72 3.35 -4.07 -6.68
CA TYR A 72 2.26 -4.93 -7.10
C TYR A 72 1.12 -4.86 -6.10
N ILE A 73 -0.13 -4.81 -6.58
CA ILE A 73 -1.32 -4.71 -5.73
C ILE A 73 -2.21 -5.92 -5.98
N ILE A 74 -2.58 -6.62 -4.91
CA ILE A 74 -3.51 -7.74 -4.91
C ILE A 74 -4.77 -7.32 -4.18
N GLU A 75 -5.92 -7.37 -4.84
CA GLU A 75 -7.21 -7.19 -4.17
C GLU A 75 -7.52 -8.42 -3.32
N ILE A 76 -7.93 -8.22 -2.08
CA ILE A 76 -8.18 -9.31 -1.13
C ILE A 76 -9.65 -9.33 -0.71
N ARG A 77 -10.13 -10.51 -0.34
CA ARG A 77 -11.51 -10.73 0.12
C ARG A 77 -11.50 -11.20 1.57
N PRO A 78 -11.56 -10.27 2.54
CA PRO A 78 -11.79 -10.62 3.94
C PRO A 78 -13.15 -11.30 4.12
N THR A 79 -13.22 -12.29 5.01
CA THR A 79 -14.48 -12.74 5.61
C THR A 79 -15.11 -11.65 6.48
N GLU A 80 -16.37 -11.77 6.86
CA GLU A 80 -17.06 -10.75 7.68
C GLU A 80 -16.31 -10.40 8.97
N ARG A 81 -15.85 -11.42 9.71
CA ARG A 81 -15.06 -11.21 10.94
C ARG A 81 -13.74 -10.48 10.65
N GLN A 82 -13.06 -10.84 9.56
CA GLN A 82 -11.81 -10.19 9.16
C GLN A 82 -12.04 -8.74 8.71
N LEU A 83 -13.14 -8.50 7.98
CA LEU A 83 -13.57 -7.19 7.53
C LEU A 83 -13.84 -6.26 8.72
N PHE A 84 -14.56 -6.75 9.74
CA PHE A 84 -14.80 -6.02 10.97
C PHE A 84 -13.48 -5.57 11.63
N LEU A 85 -12.57 -6.52 11.87
CA LEU A 85 -11.27 -6.24 12.49
C LEU A 85 -10.41 -5.28 11.66
N LEU A 86 -10.35 -5.45 10.34
CA LEU A 86 -9.61 -4.56 9.46
C LEU A 86 -10.20 -3.14 9.49
N ASN A 87 -11.52 -3.01 9.37
CA ASN A 87 -12.18 -1.71 9.46
C ASN A 87 -11.86 -1.01 10.78
N SER A 88 -11.97 -1.73 11.91
CA SER A 88 -11.65 -1.16 13.22
C SER A 88 -10.23 -0.60 13.30
N VAL A 89 -9.23 -1.23 12.67
CA VAL A 89 -7.86 -0.71 12.68
C VAL A 89 -7.69 0.44 11.69
N PHE A 90 -8.29 0.33 10.50
CA PHE A 90 -8.22 1.39 9.51
C PHE A 90 -8.94 2.67 9.95
N ASP A 91 -9.95 2.59 10.82
CA ASP A 91 -10.57 3.78 11.39
C ASP A 91 -9.55 4.60 12.20
N PHE A 92 -8.62 3.95 12.90
CA PHE A 92 -7.52 4.63 13.60
C PHE A 92 -6.56 5.30 12.62
N VAL A 93 -6.14 4.55 11.59
CA VAL A 93 -5.21 5.04 10.58
C VAL A 93 -5.81 6.20 9.80
N ASN A 94 -7.10 6.14 9.48
CA ASN A 94 -7.81 7.18 8.76
C ASN A 94 -7.89 8.47 9.58
N VAL A 95 -8.19 8.39 10.88
CA VAL A 95 -8.19 9.60 11.73
C VAL A 95 -6.79 10.20 11.81
N VAL A 96 -5.75 9.39 11.97
CA VAL A 96 -4.36 9.89 12.00
C VAL A 96 -3.95 10.48 10.64
N GLY A 97 -4.34 9.83 9.54
CA GLY A 97 -4.15 10.34 8.19
C GLY A 97 -4.84 11.68 7.98
N ASP A 98 -6.10 11.81 8.39
CA ASP A 98 -6.89 13.04 8.31
C ASP A 98 -6.24 14.18 9.12
N LEU A 99 -5.64 13.90 10.28
CA LEU A 99 -4.89 14.89 11.06
C LEU A 99 -3.64 15.38 10.32
N ILE A 100 -2.90 14.49 9.65
CA ILE A 100 -1.75 14.88 8.82
C ILE A 100 -2.23 15.64 7.57
N ASP A 101 -3.37 15.26 7.00
CA ASP A 101 -3.96 15.92 5.85
C ASP A 101 -4.36 17.38 6.15
N ARG A 102 -4.85 17.65 7.36
CA ARG A 102 -5.16 19.00 7.87
C ARG A 102 -3.94 19.78 8.35
N SER A 103 -2.83 19.09 8.63
CA SER A 103 -1.62 19.73 9.12
C SER A 103 -1.00 20.66 8.07
N VAL A 104 -0.46 21.78 8.56
CA VAL A 104 0.41 22.66 7.76
C VAL A 104 1.75 21.97 7.49
N ASP A 105 2.26 21.22 8.48
CA ASP A 105 3.46 20.42 8.33
C ASP A 105 3.11 18.98 7.92
N LYS A 106 3.55 18.57 6.72
CA LYS A 106 3.35 17.24 6.15
C LYS A 106 4.46 16.25 6.49
N ALA A 107 5.56 16.72 7.08
CA ALA A 107 6.66 15.89 7.52
C ALA A 107 6.90 16.00 9.03
N PRO A 108 5.85 15.91 9.87
CA PRO A 108 6.00 16.17 11.28
C PRO A 108 6.89 15.12 11.95
N ASP A 109 7.56 15.53 13.02
CA ASP A 109 8.17 14.58 13.95
C ASP A 109 7.08 13.67 14.52
N THR A 110 7.30 12.37 14.39
CA THR A 110 6.28 11.35 14.66
C THR A 110 5.88 11.31 16.12
N ASN A 111 6.84 11.44 17.03
CA ASN A 111 6.56 11.40 18.47
C ASN A 111 5.86 12.67 18.91
N SER A 112 6.35 13.83 18.46
CA SER A 112 5.77 15.13 18.76
C SER A 112 4.34 15.23 18.24
N PHE A 113 4.10 14.81 16.99
CA PHE A 113 2.77 14.78 16.38
C PHE A 113 1.77 13.95 17.19
N LEU A 114 2.17 12.73 17.56
CA LEU A 114 1.31 11.82 18.32
C LEU A 114 1.06 12.31 19.76
N LEU A 115 2.03 12.98 20.37
CA LEU A 115 1.87 13.59 21.70
C LEU A 115 0.93 14.79 21.66
N THR A 116 1.09 15.68 20.68
CA THR A 116 0.22 16.86 20.50
C THR A 116 -1.23 16.46 20.28
N ASN A 117 -1.47 15.36 19.56
CA ASN A 117 -2.82 14.88 19.25
C ASN A 117 -3.34 13.83 20.25
N LYS A 118 -2.61 13.54 21.33
CA LYS A 118 -2.89 12.43 22.25
C LYS A 118 -4.31 12.49 22.83
N GLU A 119 -4.71 13.63 23.39
CA GLU A 119 -6.04 13.79 24.03
C GLU A 119 -7.18 13.59 23.03
N TYR A 120 -7.06 14.14 21.83
CA TYR A 120 -8.03 13.94 20.77
C TYR A 120 -8.14 12.45 20.37
N LEU A 121 -7.00 11.78 20.19
CA LEU A 121 -6.95 10.36 19.86
C LEU A 121 -7.49 9.48 21.01
N TYR A 122 -7.30 9.89 22.27
CA TYR A 122 -7.87 9.23 23.44
C TYR A 122 -9.39 9.35 23.44
N GLY A 123 -9.91 10.55 23.16
CA GLY A 123 -11.36 10.77 23.03
C GLY A 123 -11.99 9.98 21.89
N LYS A 124 -11.26 9.77 20.78
CA LYS A 124 -11.76 9.00 19.63
C LYS A 124 -11.72 7.49 19.83
N PHE A 125 -10.71 6.98 20.53
CA PHE A 125 -10.40 5.55 20.51
C PHE A 125 -10.34 4.88 21.89
N GLY A 126 -10.44 5.67 22.96
CA GLY A 126 -10.20 5.24 24.32
C GLY A 126 -8.72 4.93 24.61
N ILE A 127 -8.39 4.95 25.90
CA ILE A 127 -7.03 4.69 26.40
C ILE A 127 -6.55 3.28 25.98
N ASN A 128 -7.43 2.29 26.05
CA ASN A 128 -7.11 0.90 25.68
C ASN A 128 -6.80 0.75 24.19
N GLY A 129 -7.55 1.44 23.31
CA GLY A 129 -7.30 1.45 21.87
C GLY A 129 -5.95 2.09 21.54
N TRP A 130 -5.63 3.21 22.19
CA TRP A 130 -4.32 3.85 22.06
C TRP A 130 -3.18 2.91 22.46
N GLN A 131 -3.23 2.33 23.67
CA GLN A 131 -2.17 1.45 24.16
C GLN A 131 -1.94 0.26 23.22
N LYS A 132 -3.01 -0.28 22.64
CA LYS A 132 -2.95 -1.38 21.68
C LYS A 132 -2.28 -1.00 20.37
N TYR A 133 -2.54 0.20 19.84
CA TYR A 133 -2.15 0.55 18.47
C TYR A 133 -1.06 1.64 18.35
N VAL A 134 -0.62 2.28 19.44
CA VAL A 134 0.34 3.41 19.38
C VAL A 134 1.66 3.06 18.67
N ARG A 135 2.22 1.88 18.90
CA ARG A 135 3.45 1.42 18.22
C ARG A 135 3.24 1.32 16.72
N PHE A 136 2.08 0.84 16.33
CA PHE A 136 1.67 0.72 14.94
C PHE A 136 1.40 2.10 14.31
N LEU A 137 0.77 3.03 15.04
CA LEU A 137 0.54 4.39 14.57
C LEU A 137 1.84 5.16 14.32
N ARG A 138 2.88 4.96 15.15
CA ARG A 138 4.22 5.52 14.89
C ARG A 138 4.76 5.08 13.53
N ALA A 139 4.76 3.77 13.28
CA ALA A 139 5.20 3.22 12.00
C ALA A 139 4.36 3.73 10.83
N PHE A 140 3.04 3.90 11.02
CA PHE A 140 2.17 4.49 10.01
C PHE A 140 2.54 5.95 9.73
N VAL A 141 2.65 6.81 10.73
CA VAL A 141 2.99 8.25 10.55
C VAL A 141 4.32 8.39 9.83
N ASP A 142 5.35 7.65 10.28
CA ASP A 142 6.68 7.66 9.66
C ASP A 142 6.65 7.25 8.20
N ALA A 143 5.87 6.23 7.88
CA ALA A 143 5.79 5.74 6.52
C ALA A 143 4.92 6.69 5.65
N TYR A 144 3.80 7.19 6.19
CA TYR A 144 2.81 7.98 5.47
C TYR A 144 3.37 9.34 5.04
N LYS A 145 4.09 10.05 5.93
CA LYS A 145 4.74 11.33 5.60
C LYS A 145 5.81 11.23 4.52
N ASN A 146 6.43 10.06 4.41
CA ASN A 146 7.45 9.75 3.40
C ASN A 146 6.87 9.14 2.12
N SER A 147 5.54 9.06 2.02
CA SER A 147 4.82 8.49 0.87
C SER A 147 4.15 9.57 0.04
N ASP A 148 3.52 9.17 -1.06
CA ASP A 148 2.67 10.05 -1.87
C ASP A 148 1.32 10.36 -1.20
N MET A 149 1.05 9.79 -0.02
CA MET A 149 -0.18 10.00 0.79
C MET A 149 -1.49 9.64 0.07
N ILE A 150 -1.39 8.83 -0.99
CA ILE A 150 -2.52 8.38 -1.82
C ILE A 150 -3.43 7.42 -1.04
N TYR A 151 -2.86 6.62 -0.15
CA TYR A 151 -3.59 5.60 0.61
C TYR A 151 -3.16 5.62 2.06
N THR A 152 -4.14 5.38 2.93
CA THR A 152 -3.87 4.89 4.28
C THR A 152 -3.52 3.41 4.20
N TYR A 153 -2.62 2.97 5.07
CA TYR A 153 -2.16 1.59 5.04
C TYR A 153 -1.75 1.09 6.40
N LEU A 154 -1.82 -0.22 6.55
CA LEU A 154 -1.18 -0.94 7.63
C LEU A 154 0.21 -1.35 7.12
N PRO A 155 1.31 -0.73 7.61
CA PRO A 155 2.65 -1.22 7.29
C PRO A 155 2.78 -2.68 7.72
N GLY A 156 3.06 -3.58 6.78
CA GLY A 156 3.47 -4.93 7.14
C GLY A 156 4.92 -4.89 7.56
N GLY A 157 5.14 -4.91 8.87
CA GLY A 157 6.44 -5.17 9.47
C GLY A 157 6.69 -6.66 9.62
N ASP A 158 7.70 -7.01 10.41
CA ASP A 158 8.15 -8.38 10.70
C ASP A 158 7.05 -9.33 11.22
N ASN A 159 5.94 -8.76 11.70
CA ASN A 159 4.83 -9.50 12.25
C ASN A 159 3.81 -9.92 11.19
N CYS A 160 3.81 -9.38 9.97
CA CYS A 160 2.85 -9.75 8.92
C CYS A 160 3.47 -10.77 7.97
N THR A 161 2.73 -11.82 7.60
CA THR A 161 3.25 -12.81 6.64
C THR A 161 2.29 -13.04 5.49
N LEU A 162 2.87 -13.17 4.28
CA LEU A 162 2.16 -13.68 3.12
C LEU A 162 2.57 -15.13 2.90
N SER A 163 1.65 -16.06 3.18
CA SER A 163 1.84 -17.52 3.11
C SER A 163 2.15 -18.03 1.70
N ALA A 164 2.58 -19.30 1.56
CA ALA A 164 2.82 -19.98 0.27
C ALA A 164 1.66 -19.85 -0.74
N ASP A 165 0.43 -19.95 -0.22
CA ASP A 165 -0.80 -19.81 -1.01
C ASP A 165 -1.22 -18.35 -1.18
N ASN A 166 -0.38 -17.42 -0.74
CA ASN A 166 -0.53 -15.97 -0.81
C ASN A 166 -1.75 -15.46 -0.04
N ARG A 167 -2.06 -16.19 1.02
CA ARG A 167 -2.98 -15.73 2.03
C ARG A 167 -2.24 -14.94 3.08
N ILE A 168 -2.87 -13.88 3.53
CA ILE A 168 -2.28 -12.90 4.45
C ILE A 168 -2.57 -13.31 5.87
N PHE A 169 -1.55 -13.25 6.72
CA PHE A 169 -1.69 -13.44 8.15
C PHE A 169 -1.17 -12.21 8.89
N ILE A 170 -2.02 -11.66 9.78
CA ILE A 170 -1.68 -10.52 10.64
C ILE A 170 -1.92 -10.95 12.10
N PRO A 171 -0.90 -11.54 12.76
CA PRO A 171 -1.01 -12.08 14.11
C PRO A 171 -1.44 -11.03 15.13
N ILE A 172 -0.93 -9.79 15.04
CA ILE A 172 -1.27 -8.72 16.01
C ILE A 172 -2.77 -8.36 15.98
N LEU A 173 -3.47 -8.67 14.88
CA LEU A 173 -4.89 -8.45 14.74
C LEU A 173 -5.72 -9.73 14.86
N GLY A 174 -5.08 -10.89 15.12
CA GLY A 174 -5.73 -12.20 15.09
C GLY A 174 -6.37 -12.52 13.73
N LEU A 175 -5.89 -11.88 12.65
CA LEU A 175 -6.44 -12.05 11.32
C LEU A 175 -5.80 -13.27 10.66
N GLY A 176 -6.61 -14.33 10.52
CA GLY A 176 -6.27 -15.54 9.77
C GLY A 176 -6.11 -15.30 8.26
N LEU A 177 -5.78 -16.35 7.53
CA LEU A 177 -5.46 -16.38 6.10
C LEU A 177 -6.55 -15.71 5.22
N ILE A 178 -6.29 -14.50 4.70
CA ILE A 178 -7.21 -13.79 3.78
C ILE A 178 -6.92 -14.19 2.32
N ASN A 179 -7.95 -14.53 1.56
CA ASN A 179 -7.81 -14.91 0.14
C ASN A 179 -7.68 -13.69 -0.79
N ALA A 180 -6.95 -13.86 -1.88
CA ALA A 180 -7.01 -12.93 -3.01
C ALA A 180 -8.36 -13.04 -3.73
N VAL A 181 -8.83 -11.93 -4.32
CA VAL A 181 -10.04 -11.92 -5.16
C VAL A 181 -9.79 -12.66 -6.48
N ASN A 182 -8.60 -12.49 -7.06
CA ASN A 182 -8.22 -13.11 -8.32
C ASN A 182 -6.86 -13.79 -8.18
N GLU A 183 -6.82 -15.11 -8.42
CA GLU A 183 -5.58 -15.87 -8.34
C GLU A 183 -4.54 -15.47 -9.38
N ARG A 184 -4.96 -14.88 -10.52
CA ARG A 184 -4.03 -14.39 -11.54
C ARG A 184 -3.18 -13.24 -11.02
N ASP A 185 -3.73 -12.41 -10.13
CA ASP A 185 -2.98 -11.30 -9.53
C ASP A 185 -1.84 -11.85 -8.65
N VAL A 186 -2.00 -13.06 -8.16
CA VAL A 186 -1.04 -13.71 -7.26
C VAL A 186 0.11 -14.41 -8.01
N ILE A 187 -0.04 -14.67 -9.32
CA ILE A 187 0.92 -15.47 -10.10
C ILE A 187 2.32 -14.87 -10.09
N ILE A 188 2.44 -13.55 -10.24
CA ILE A 188 3.73 -12.85 -10.26
C ILE A 188 4.47 -13.09 -8.94
N VAL A 189 3.72 -13.01 -7.84
CA VAL A 189 4.24 -13.20 -6.49
C VAL A 189 4.70 -14.63 -6.27
N LYS A 190 3.91 -15.62 -6.71
CA LYS A 190 4.29 -17.04 -6.66
C LYS A 190 5.58 -17.32 -7.44
N GLN A 191 5.68 -16.80 -8.66
CA GLN A 191 6.84 -17.00 -9.51
C GLN A 191 8.10 -16.34 -8.94
N TRP A 192 7.97 -15.13 -8.43
CA TRP A 192 9.10 -14.41 -7.86
C TRP A 192 9.62 -15.07 -6.59
N ARG A 193 8.74 -15.50 -5.68
CA ARG A 193 9.15 -16.27 -4.50
C ARG A 193 9.86 -17.56 -4.84
N LYS A 194 9.38 -18.27 -5.88
CA LYS A 194 10.03 -19.49 -6.38
C LYS A 194 11.42 -19.20 -6.95
N HIS A 195 11.63 -18.02 -7.54
CA HIS A 195 12.92 -17.58 -8.05
C HIS A 195 13.91 -17.26 -6.93
N GLU A 196 13.48 -16.51 -5.90
CA GLU A 196 14.31 -16.07 -4.77
C GLU A 196 14.42 -17.11 -3.64
N GLY A 197 13.56 -18.14 -3.63
CA GLY A 197 13.54 -19.17 -2.58
C GLY A 197 12.77 -18.77 -1.30
N TYR A 198 11.93 -17.74 -1.35
CA TYR A 198 11.20 -17.25 -0.18
C TYR A 198 9.97 -18.11 0.19
N ARG A 199 9.95 -18.63 1.43
CA ARG A 199 8.78 -19.32 2.01
C ARG A 199 7.66 -18.37 2.46
N TYR A 200 7.98 -17.10 2.73
CA TYR A 200 7.03 -16.04 3.05
C TYR A 200 7.56 -14.71 2.48
N LEU A 201 6.69 -13.78 2.08
CA LEU A 201 7.16 -12.43 1.74
C LEU A 201 7.17 -11.55 3.00
N PRO A 202 8.32 -10.95 3.34
CA PRO A 202 8.45 -10.14 4.55
C PRO A 202 7.94 -8.70 4.41
N CYS A 203 7.78 -8.15 3.20
CA CYS A 203 7.50 -6.72 3.02
C CYS A 203 6.27 -6.47 2.13
N PHE A 204 5.11 -6.29 2.76
CA PHE A 204 3.90 -5.85 2.08
C PHE A 204 3.09 -4.93 2.97
N ASP A 205 2.37 -3.98 2.40
CA ASP A 205 1.45 -3.11 3.13
C ASP A 205 0.02 -3.55 2.83
N ILE A 206 -0.89 -3.38 3.79
CA ILE A 206 -2.33 -3.54 3.53
C ILE A 206 -2.91 -2.17 3.31
N LEU A 207 -3.63 -1.99 2.22
CA LEU A 207 -4.27 -0.74 1.84
C LEU A 207 -5.79 -0.86 2.00
N LYS A 208 -6.43 0.24 2.37
CA LYS A 208 -7.88 0.42 2.23
C LYS A 208 -8.13 1.58 1.30
N ILE A 209 -8.90 1.33 0.25
CA ILE A 209 -9.38 2.40 -0.63
C ILE A 209 -10.86 2.19 -0.87
N GLN A 210 -11.62 3.25 -0.62
CA GLN A 210 -13.08 3.19 -0.52
C GLN A 210 -13.45 2.11 0.52
N ASN A 211 -14.09 1.02 0.08
CA ASN A 211 -14.49 -0.11 0.92
C ASN A 211 -13.80 -1.43 0.53
N LYS A 212 -12.68 -1.34 -0.19
CA LYS A 212 -11.92 -2.51 -0.65
C LYS A 212 -10.55 -2.55 0.00
N PHE A 213 -10.09 -3.77 0.24
CA PHE A 213 -8.79 -4.05 0.81
C PHE A 213 -7.84 -4.61 -0.23
N TYR A 214 -6.59 -4.19 -0.12
CA TYR A 214 -5.55 -4.62 -1.02
C TYR A 214 -4.27 -4.93 -0.25
N VAL A 215 -3.43 -5.77 -0.83
CA VAL A 215 -2.04 -5.93 -0.44
C VAL A 215 -1.15 -5.29 -1.47
N LYS A 216 -0.34 -4.33 -1.03
CA LYS A 216 0.70 -3.70 -1.82
C LYS A 216 2.05 -4.33 -1.48
N ILE A 217 2.64 -4.98 -2.45
CA ILE A 217 4.00 -5.50 -2.37
C ILE A 217 4.92 -4.41 -2.92
N ASN A 218 5.81 -3.90 -2.08
CA ASN A 218 6.82 -2.95 -2.50
C ASN A 218 8.02 -3.71 -3.06
N ILE A 219 8.06 -3.80 -4.38
CA ILE A 219 9.15 -4.44 -5.11
C ILE A 219 10.45 -3.73 -4.73
N LYS A 220 10.61 -2.42 -4.92
CA LYS A 220 11.87 -1.71 -4.63
C LYS A 220 12.48 -1.96 -3.23
N LYS A 221 11.66 -2.00 -2.15
CA LYS A 221 12.14 -2.26 -0.78
C LYS A 221 12.65 -3.68 -0.56
N MET A 222 12.15 -4.65 -1.32
CA MET A 222 12.60 -6.05 -1.25
C MET A 222 13.87 -6.31 -2.08
N PHE A 223 14.28 -5.36 -2.92
CA PHE A 223 15.29 -5.55 -3.97
C PHE A 223 16.67 -4.98 -3.61
N SER A 224 16.83 -4.41 -2.41
CA SER A 224 18.07 -3.75 -1.99
C SER A 224 19.23 -4.70 -1.67
N SER A 225 19.11 -6.01 -1.91
CA SER A 225 20.04 -7.01 -1.35
C SER A 225 20.75 -7.95 -2.34
N SER A 226 20.40 -8.04 -3.65
CA SER A 226 21.11 -8.98 -4.56
C SER A 226 21.18 -8.59 -6.05
N GLU A 227 22.29 -8.96 -6.71
CA GLU A 227 22.55 -8.83 -8.16
C GLU A 227 21.48 -9.53 -9.02
N LYS A 228 21.03 -10.71 -8.58
CA LYS A 228 19.99 -11.52 -9.24
C LYS A 228 18.65 -10.78 -9.29
N THR A 229 18.38 -10.05 -8.23
CA THR A 229 17.15 -9.29 -8.01
C THR A 229 17.13 -8.02 -8.88
N LYS A 230 18.29 -7.39 -9.15
CA LYS A 230 18.41 -6.30 -10.14
C LYS A 230 18.12 -6.77 -11.57
N ILE A 231 18.63 -7.94 -11.96
CA ILE A 231 18.38 -8.53 -13.29
C ILE A 231 16.90 -8.87 -13.46
N PHE A 232 16.25 -9.43 -12.43
CA PHE A 232 14.80 -9.63 -12.44
C PHE A 232 14.04 -8.33 -12.68
N TYR A 233 14.38 -7.27 -11.95
CA TYR A 233 13.70 -5.99 -12.02
C TYR A 233 13.83 -5.34 -13.39
N LYS A 234 15.03 -5.37 -13.97
CA LYS A 234 15.31 -4.89 -15.32
C LYS A 234 14.45 -5.64 -16.36
N ASN A 235 14.43 -6.97 -16.29
CA ASN A 235 13.59 -7.81 -17.14
C ASN A 235 12.08 -7.63 -16.89
N PHE A 236 11.67 -7.35 -15.64
CA PHE A 236 10.28 -7.11 -15.28
C PHE A 236 9.78 -5.81 -15.91
N LEU A 237 10.52 -4.72 -15.81
CA LEU A 237 10.16 -3.44 -16.42
C LEU A 237 10.33 -3.41 -17.94
N GLY A 238 10.96 -4.43 -18.54
CA GLY A 238 11.28 -4.45 -19.96
C GLY A 238 12.36 -3.43 -20.35
N GLN A 239 13.32 -3.19 -19.45
CA GLN A 239 14.44 -2.25 -19.61
C GLN A 239 15.76 -2.98 -19.85
#